data_AF-A0A6B3EX08-F1
#
_entry.id   AF-A0A6B3EX08-F1
#
_cell.length_a   1.000
_cell.length_b   1.000
_cell.length_c   1.000
_cell.angle_alpha   90.00
_cell.angle_beta   90.00
_cell.angle_gamma   90.00
#
_symmetry.space_group_name_H-M   'P 1'
#
loop_
_entity.id
_entity.type
_entity.pdbx_description
1 polymer ?
#
loop_
_entity_poly.entity_id
_entity_poly.type
_entity_poly.pdbx_seq_one_letter_code
_entity_poly.pdbx_strand_id
1 'polypeptide(L)'
;MPATLLAPRTSPDSSAERDVFTVLRMTSAERMVALYASDTPSGFAWSRGLTPQVIAWVVQGVARLGFDDVYRSGMEVQHYRVLRLAGQVPAAARRWLRGRFPDRARLDGVERAQAMLTFRLGDYEPVSGYVGDDTFRVYRAYGDDVDEVGV
;
A
#
# COMPACT_ATOMS: atom_id res chain seq x y z
N MET A 1 -8.44 -49.55 -8.64
CA MET A 1 -7.46 -48.50 -8.32
C MET A 1 -7.97 -47.19 -8.89
N PRO A 2 -8.61 -46.29 -8.12
CA PRO A 2 -8.98 -44.97 -8.63
C PRO A 2 -7.78 -44.03 -8.55
N ALA A 3 -7.45 -43.38 -9.66
CA ALA A 3 -6.39 -42.37 -9.73
C ALA A 3 -6.90 -41.07 -9.10
N THR A 4 -6.34 -40.70 -7.95
CA THR A 4 -6.57 -39.38 -7.34
C THR A 4 -5.76 -38.34 -8.11
N LEU A 5 -6.45 -37.48 -8.85
CA LEU A 5 -5.89 -36.25 -9.44
C LEU A 5 -5.48 -35.31 -8.30
N LEU A 6 -4.21 -35.35 -7.91
CA LEU A 6 -3.61 -34.32 -7.06
C LEU A 6 -3.52 -33.05 -7.91
N ALA A 7 -4.45 -32.11 -7.69
CA ALA A 7 -4.31 -30.76 -8.22
C ALA A 7 -2.96 -30.21 -7.73
N PRO A 8 -2.09 -29.71 -8.62
CA PRO A 8 -0.83 -29.12 -8.21
C PRO A 8 -1.14 -27.95 -7.27
N ARG A 9 -0.65 -28.05 -6.03
CA ARG A 9 -0.59 -26.89 -5.13
C ARG A 9 0.37 -25.91 -5.79
N THR A 10 -0.16 -24.89 -6.45
CA THR A 10 0.61 -23.70 -6.82
C THR A 10 1.26 -23.17 -5.56
N SER A 11 2.58 -23.34 -5.44
CA SER A 11 3.36 -22.59 -4.47
C SER A 11 3.04 -21.11 -4.68
N PRO A 12 2.79 -20.34 -3.61
CA PRO A 12 2.65 -18.90 -3.77
C PRO A 12 3.90 -18.40 -4.48
N ASP A 13 3.68 -17.70 -5.59
CA ASP A 13 4.75 -17.21 -6.44
C ASP A 13 5.55 -16.22 -5.59
N SER A 14 6.82 -16.51 -5.30
CA SER A 14 7.64 -15.72 -4.38
C SER A 14 7.71 -14.24 -4.74
N SER A 15 7.42 -13.89 -6.00
CA SER A 15 7.25 -12.51 -6.46
C SER A 15 5.99 -11.84 -5.89
N ALA A 16 4.84 -12.52 -5.90
CA ALA A 16 3.58 -11.96 -5.43
C ALA A 16 3.60 -11.73 -3.91
N GLU A 17 4.24 -12.62 -3.15
CA GLU A 17 4.45 -12.43 -1.71
C GLU A 17 5.37 -11.24 -1.43
N ARG A 18 6.46 -11.08 -2.20
CA ARG A 18 7.34 -9.91 -2.09
C ARG A 18 6.59 -8.61 -2.41
N ASP A 19 5.77 -8.59 -3.46
CA ASP A 19 4.99 -7.43 -3.84
C ASP A 19 4.01 -7.03 -2.74
N VAL A 20 3.29 -8.01 -2.17
CA VAL A 20 2.40 -7.79 -1.02
C VAL A 20 3.19 -7.22 0.17
N PHE A 21 4.35 -7.79 0.49
CA PHE A 21 5.18 -7.33 1.60
C PHE A 21 5.74 -5.91 1.38
N THR A 22 6.18 -5.59 0.17
CA THR A 22 6.59 -4.25 -0.22
C THR A 22 5.45 -3.26 -0.02
N VAL A 23 4.24 -3.58 -0.51
CA VAL A 23 3.06 -2.71 -0.39
C VAL A 23 2.59 -2.58 1.07
N LEU A 24 2.74 -3.63 1.90
CA LEU A 24 2.44 -3.59 3.33
C LEU A 24 3.34 -2.59 4.08
N ARG A 25 4.63 -2.52 3.72
CA ARG A 25 5.59 -1.59 4.34
C ARG A 25 5.43 -0.14 3.91
N MET A 26 4.66 0.12 2.85
CA MET A 26 4.41 1.47 2.36
C MET A 26 3.34 2.18 3.19
N THR A 27 3.52 3.48 3.40
CA THR A 27 2.48 4.33 4.00
C THR A 27 1.25 4.42 3.10
N SER A 28 0.12 4.86 3.67
CA SER A 28 -1.09 5.16 2.90
C SER A 28 -0.82 6.23 1.83
N ALA A 29 -0.03 7.24 2.16
CA ALA A 29 0.34 8.32 1.25
C ALA A 29 1.22 7.83 0.09
N GLU A 30 2.23 6.98 0.36
CA GLU A 30 3.08 6.37 -0.67
C GLU A 30 2.28 5.50 -1.64
N ARG A 31 1.37 4.66 -1.11
CA ARG A 31 0.48 3.86 -1.96
C ARG A 31 -0.40 4.72 -2.85
N MET A 32 -0.90 5.85 -2.34
CA MET A 32 -1.69 6.79 -3.14
C MET A 32 -0.85 7.44 -4.25
N VAL A 33 0.37 7.89 -3.96
CA VAL A 33 1.29 8.44 -4.98
C VAL A 33 1.57 7.41 -6.07
N ALA A 34 1.89 6.17 -5.67
CA ALA A 34 2.17 5.09 -6.60
C ALA A 34 0.96 4.77 -7.49
N LEU A 35 -0.24 4.62 -6.90
CA LEU A 35 -1.49 4.43 -7.66
C LEU A 35 -1.80 5.60 -8.59
N TYR A 36 -1.44 6.83 -8.22
CA TYR A 36 -1.63 7.96 -9.11
C TYR A 36 -0.76 7.88 -10.37
N ALA A 37 0.45 7.31 -10.27
CA ALA A 37 1.37 7.16 -11.41
C ALA A 37 1.21 5.85 -12.21
N SER A 38 0.42 4.91 -11.70
CA SER A 38 0.16 3.62 -12.34
C SER A 38 -0.86 3.73 -13.50
N ASP A 39 -1.20 2.60 -14.12
CA ASP A 39 -2.31 2.52 -15.08
C ASP A 39 -3.68 2.33 -14.42
N THR A 40 -3.83 2.61 -13.12
CA THR A 40 -5.13 2.56 -12.46
C THR A 40 -6.13 3.47 -13.20
N PRO A 41 -7.31 2.96 -13.61
CA PRO A 41 -8.30 3.78 -14.31
C PRO A 41 -8.84 4.92 -13.44
N SER A 42 -9.05 6.11 -14.00
CA SER A 42 -9.62 7.25 -13.25
C SER A 42 -11.05 6.98 -12.73
N GLY A 43 -11.78 6.08 -13.39
CA GLY A 43 -13.13 5.62 -12.98
C GLY A 43 -13.12 4.32 -12.19
N PHE A 44 -11.99 3.91 -11.62
CA PHE A 44 -11.88 2.64 -10.89
C PHE A 44 -12.88 2.58 -9.72
N ALA A 45 -13.71 1.53 -9.73
CA ALA A 45 -14.61 1.19 -8.65
C ALA A 45 -14.16 -0.14 -8.03
N TRP A 46 -14.04 -0.16 -6.71
CA TRP A 46 -13.59 -1.36 -5.99
C TRP A 46 -14.60 -2.50 -6.11
N SER A 47 -14.11 -3.72 -6.33
CA SER A 47 -14.89 -4.95 -6.28
C SER A 47 -14.10 -6.06 -5.58
N ARG A 48 -14.80 -7.14 -5.18
CA ARG A 48 -14.16 -8.29 -4.51
C ARG A 48 -13.15 -8.96 -5.46
N GLY A 49 -12.00 -9.35 -4.92
CA GLY A 49 -10.94 -10.04 -5.68
C GLY A 49 -9.93 -9.11 -6.38
N LEU A 50 -10.11 -7.79 -6.33
CA LEU A 50 -9.19 -6.84 -6.98
C LEU A 50 -7.93 -6.51 -6.18
N THR A 51 -7.78 -7.02 -4.94
CA THR A 51 -6.61 -6.71 -4.09
C THR A 51 -5.27 -6.96 -4.82
N PRO A 52 -5.03 -8.11 -5.47
CA PRO A 52 -3.78 -8.36 -6.18
C PRO A 52 -3.56 -7.38 -7.35
N GLN A 53 -4.63 -7.01 -8.06
CA GLN A 53 -4.55 -6.06 -9.17
C GLN A 53 -4.16 -4.66 -8.69
N VAL A 54 -4.72 -4.21 -7.55
CA VAL A 54 -4.37 -2.92 -6.97
C VAL A 54 -2.94 -2.93 -6.44
N ILE A 55 -2.47 -4.04 -5.85
CA ILE A 55 -1.06 -4.22 -5.46
C ILE A 55 -0.14 -4.12 -6.69
N ALA A 56 -0.47 -4.81 -7.78
CA ALA A 56 0.28 -4.74 -9.02
C ALA A 56 0.36 -3.30 -9.56
N TRP A 57 -0.72 -2.52 -9.46
CA TRP A 57 -0.68 -1.10 -9.82
C TRP A 57 0.18 -0.26 -8.88
N VAL A 58 0.19 -0.53 -7.57
CA VAL A 58 1.13 0.15 -6.65
C VAL A 58 2.56 -0.14 -7.07
N VAL A 59 2.92 -1.41 -7.29
CA VAL A 59 4.28 -1.80 -7.72
C VAL A 59 4.62 -1.16 -9.07
N GLN A 60 3.70 -1.15 -10.02
CA GLN A 60 3.86 -0.47 -11.30
C GLN A 60 4.13 1.03 -11.13
N GLY A 61 3.40 1.69 -10.23
CA GLY A 61 3.60 3.11 -9.90
C GLY A 61 4.97 3.40 -9.31
N VAL A 62 5.44 2.53 -8.41
CA VAL A 62 6.80 2.59 -7.84
C VAL A 62 7.84 2.39 -8.93
N ALA A 63 7.65 1.42 -9.83
CA ALA A 63 8.58 1.18 -10.93
C ALA A 63 8.69 2.37 -11.90
N ARG A 64 7.60 3.14 -12.08
CA ARG A 64 7.58 4.31 -12.97
C ARG A 64 8.22 5.56 -12.36
N LEU A 65 7.96 5.81 -11.08
CA LEU A 65 8.48 7.00 -10.40
C LEU A 65 9.85 6.77 -9.76
N GLY A 66 10.18 5.54 -9.41
CA GLY A 66 11.27 5.22 -8.49
C GLY A 66 10.83 5.33 -7.03
N PHE A 67 11.49 4.55 -6.17
CA PHE A 67 11.16 4.48 -4.75
C PHE A 67 11.35 5.84 -4.03
N ASP A 68 12.47 6.52 -4.27
CA ASP A 68 12.79 7.78 -3.59
C ASP A 68 11.77 8.89 -3.88
N ASP A 69 11.27 8.95 -5.11
CA ASP A 69 10.27 9.94 -5.51
C ASP A 69 8.89 9.62 -4.93
N VAL A 70 8.54 8.34 -4.80
CA VAL A 70 7.33 7.90 -4.10
C VAL A 70 7.43 8.23 -2.62
N TYR A 71 8.55 7.91 -1.98
CA TYR A 71 8.80 8.19 -0.57
C TYR A 71 8.71 9.69 -0.27
N ARG A 72 9.45 10.52 -1.01
CA ARG A 72 9.46 11.98 -0.83
C ARG A 72 8.09 12.59 -1.10
N SER A 73 7.41 12.18 -2.17
CA SER A 73 6.05 12.65 -2.47
C SER A 73 5.05 12.19 -1.40
N GLY A 74 5.22 10.97 -0.87
CA GLY A 74 4.39 10.40 0.18
C GLY A 74 4.48 11.21 1.48
N MET A 75 5.68 11.60 1.89
CA MET A 75 5.89 12.49 3.05
C MET A 75 5.16 13.83 2.88
N GLU A 76 5.29 14.47 1.72
CA GLU A 76 4.62 15.74 1.44
C GLU A 76 3.09 15.61 1.42
N VAL A 77 2.56 14.53 0.84
CA VAL A 77 1.13 14.20 0.86
C VAL A 77 0.63 13.99 2.29
N GLN A 78 1.39 13.24 3.11
CA GLN A 78 1.04 12.98 4.49
C GLN A 78 1.03 14.29 5.30
N HIS A 79 2.04 15.13 5.11
CA HIS A 79 2.12 16.45 5.74
C HIS A 79 0.96 17.34 5.32
N TYR A 80 0.62 17.39 4.03
CA TYR A 80 -0.55 18.10 3.53
C TYR A 80 -1.85 17.62 4.18
N ARG A 81 -2.03 16.29 4.34
CA ARG A 81 -3.22 15.70 4.98
C ARG A 81 -3.35 16.15 6.44
N VAL A 82 -2.26 16.13 7.21
CA VAL A 82 -2.24 16.62 8.61
C VAL A 82 -2.63 18.09 8.67
N LEU A 83 -2.01 18.94 7.86
CA LEU A 83 -2.33 20.37 7.80
C LEU A 83 -3.78 20.63 7.36
N ARG A 84 -4.32 19.79 6.48
CA ARG A 84 -5.72 19.86 6.03
C ARG A 84 -6.68 19.58 7.16
N LEU A 85 -6.42 18.53 7.94
CA LEU A 85 -7.24 18.17 9.10
C LEU A 85 -7.18 19.24 10.20
N ALA A 86 -6.04 19.89 10.37
CA ALA A 86 -5.89 20.99 11.31
C ALA A 86 -6.47 22.34 10.82
N GLY A 87 -6.95 22.42 9.57
CA GLY A 87 -7.43 23.68 8.98
C GLY A 87 -6.31 24.70 8.67
N GLN A 88 -5.05 24.25 8.62
CA GLN A 88 -3.86 25.11 8.57
C GLN A 88 -3.08 25.02 7.25
N VAL A 89 -3.71 24.58 6.15
CA VAL A 89 -2.99 24.35 4.88
C VAL A 89 -2.46 25.66 4.27
N PRO A 90 -1.13 25.84 4.16
CA PRO A 90 -0.54 27.00 3.51
C PRO A 90 -0.85 27.02 2.00
N ALA A 91 -0.88 28.22 1.41
CA ALA A 91 -1.08 28.37 -0.04
C ALA A 91 0.00 27.65 -0.87
N ALA A 92 1.24 27.58 -0.36
CA ALA A 92 2.34 26.85 -0.97
C ALA A 92 2.04 25.35 -1.07
N ALA A 93 1.60 24.71 0.02
CA ALA A 93 1.24 23.30 0.05
C ALA A 93 0.06 22.98 -0.90
N ARG A 94 -0.95 23.88 -0.99
CA ARG A 94 -2.04 23.74 -1.98
C ARG A 94 -1.57 23.86 -3.43
N ARG A 95 -0.57 24.70 -3.71
CA ARG A 95 0.00 24.83 -5.05
C ARG A 95 0.84 23.59 -5.39
N TRP A 96 1.66 23.13 -4.46
CA TRP A 96 2.44 21.91 -4.62
C TRP A 96 1.53 20.71 -4.92
N LEU A 97 0.47 20.49 -4.12
CA LEU A 97 -0.42 19.35 -4.32
C LEU A 97 -1.12 19.41 -5.68
N ARG A 98 -1.60 20.59 -6.11
CA ARG A 98 -2.23 20.77 -7.42
C ARG A 98 -1.25 20.59 -8.59
N GLY A 99 0.01 20.96 -8.41
CA GLY A 99 1.06 20.72 -9.39
C GLY A 99 1.42 19.25 -9.49
N ARG A 100 1.50 18.55 -8.35
CA ARG A 100 1.84 17.12 -8.30
C ARG A 100 0.70 16.23 -8.80
N PHE A 101 -0.55 16.60 -8.52
CA PHE A 101 -1.76 15.87 -8.84
C PHE A 101 -2.75 16.76 -9.62
N PRO A 102 -2.48 17.02 -10.92
CA PRO A 102 -3.30 17.95 -11.71
C PRO A 102 -4.70 17.41 -12.02
N ASP A 103 -4.85 16.10 -12.22
CA ASP A 103 -6.15 15.45 -12.39
C ASP A 103 -6.76 15.12 -11.03
N ARG A 104 -7.77 15.91 -10.64
CA ARG A 104 -8.48 15.77 -9.37
C ARG A 104 -9.40 14.55 -9.32
N ALA A 105 -10.05 14.19 -10.42
CA ALA A 105 -10.95 13.04 -10.45
C ALA A 105 -10.15 11.75 -10.27
N ARG A 106 -8.98 11.67 -10.91
CA ARG A 106 -8.01 10.60 -10.67
C ARG A 106 -7.53 10.57 -9.23
N LEU A 107 -7.19 11.72 -8.65
CA LEU A 107 -6.75 11.81 -7.25
C LEU A 107 -7.81 11.24 -6.31
N ASP A 108 -9.07 11.67 -6.44
CA ASP A 108 -10.18 11.18 -5.61
C ASP A 108 -10.39 9.67 -5.79
N GLY A 109 -10.24 9.15 -7.02
CA GLY A 109 -10.31 7.73 -7.34
C GLY A 109 -9.22 6.91 -6.64
N VAL A 110 -7.96 7.35 -6.73
CA VAL A 110 -6.84 6.64 -6.09
C VAL A 110 -6.87 6.77 -4.56
N GLU A 111 -7.39 7.87 -4.00
CA GLU A 111 -7.60 7.99 -2.55
C GLU A 111 -8.58 6.93 -2.05
N ARG A 112 -9.70 6.71 -2.76
CA ARG A 112 -10.66 5.65 -2.42
C ARG A 112 -10.07 4.26 -2.59
N ALA A 113 -9.35 4.01 -3.70
CA ALA A 113 -8.71 2.73 -3.94
C ALA A 113 -7.65 2.41 -2.87
N GLN A 114 -6.85 3.39 -2.49
CA GLN A 114 -5.85 3.26 -1.43
C GLN A 114 -6.48 3.00 -0.06
N ALA A 115 -7.57 3.70 0.29
CA ALA A 115 -8.27 3.49 1.53
C ALA A 115 -8.82 2.05 1.63
N MET A 116 -9.45 1.57 0.56
CA MET A 116 -9.92 0.18 0.48
C MET A 116 -8.79 -0.83 0.53
N LEU A 117 -7.68 -0.58 -0.17
CA LEU A 117 -6.49 -1.42 -0.11
C LEU A 117 -5.93 -1.49 1.32
N THR A 118 -5.92 -0.37 2.06
CA THR A 118 -5.44 -0.33 3.44
C THR A 118 -6.32 -1.17 4.36
N PHE A 119 -7.64 -1.04 4.23
CA PHE A 119 -8.59 -1.89 4.94
C PHE A 119 -8.34 -3.38 4.65
N ARG A 120 -8.18 -3.76 3.38
CA ARG A 120 -7.96 -5.15 2.96
C ARG A 120 -6.60 -5.71 3.33
N LEU A 121 -5.59 -4.85 3.45
CA LEU A 121 -4.28 -5.25 3.95
C LEU A 121 -4.26 -5.42 5.47
N GLY A 122 -5.20 -4.81 6.19
CA GLY A 122 -5.43 -5.12 7.61
C GLY A 122 -5.95 -6.54 7.84
N ASP A 123 -6.58 -7.16 6.83
CA ASP A 123 -7.00 -8.57 6.85
C ASP A 123 -5.84 -9.55 6.61
N TYR A 124 -4.66 -9.06 6.18
CA TYR A 124 -3.47 -9.91 6.08
C TYR A 124 -2.91 -10.10 7.48
N GLU A 125 -3.28 -11.21 8.13
CA GLU A 125 -2.54 -11.70 9.28
C GLU A 125 -1.07 -11.86 8.85
N PRO A 126 -0.10 -11.26 9.57
CA PRO A 126 1.29 -11.55 9.29
C PRO A 126 1.47 -13.06 9.45
N VAL A 127 1.83 -13.74 8.35
CA VAL A 127 2.23 -15.15 8.37
C VAL A 127 3.45 -15.22 9.28
N SER A 128 3.25 -15.53 10.55
CA SER A 128 4.28 -15.72 11.59
C SER A 128 5.54 -14.87 11.38
N GLY A 129 5.53 -13.72 12.05
CA GLY A 129 6.75 -12.99 12.32
C GLY A 129 6.73 -11.62 11.70
N TYR A 130 6.80 -10.63 12.58
CA TYR A 130 6.93 -9.19 12.35
C TYR A 130 5.63 -8.39 12.52
N VAL A 131 5.22 -8.27 13.79
CA VAL A 131 4.34 -7.19 14.27
C VAL A 131 5.20 -5.94 14.42
N GLY A 132 4.84 -4.87 13.72
CA GLY A 132 5.38 -3.53 13.95
C GLY A 132 4.52 -2.81 14.97
N ASP A 133 5.11 -2.32 16.06
CA ASP A 133 4.48 -1.25 16.84
C ASP A 133 4.83 0.13 16.24
N ASP A 134 4.20 1.19 16.75
CA ASP A 134 4.47 2.59 16.37
C ASP A 134 5.93 3.04 16.66
N THR A 135 6.81 2.14 17.11
CA THR A 135 8.25 2.37 17.33
C THR A 135 9.18 1.70 16.32
N PHE A 136 8.69 1.23 15.16
CA PHE A 136 9.50 0.62 14.09
C PHE A 136 10.22 -0.67 14.50
N ARG A 137 9.85 -1.30 15.61
CA ARG A 137 10.41 -2.59 16.04
C ARG A 137 9.67 -3.72 15.38
N VAL A 138 10.38 -4.81 15.13
CA VAL A 138 9.85 -5.94 14.39
C VAL A 138 9.85 -7.18 15.28
N TYR A 139 8.68 -7.66 15.73
CA TYR A 139 8.57 -8.83 16.65
C TYR A 139 8.18 -10.12 15.93
N ARG A 140 8.87 -11.24 16.21
CA ARG A 140 8.52 -12.54 15.61
C ARG A 140 7.41 -13.24 16.41
N ALA A 141 6.16 -13.16 15.97
CA ALA A 141 5.06 -13.87 16.63
C ALA A 141 4.98 -15.35 16.20
N TYR A 142 5.07 -16.27 17.16
CA TYR A 142 4.65 -17.66 17.04
C TYR A 142 3.49 -17.88 18.01
N GLY A 143 2.24 -17.86 17.54
CA GLY A 143 1.08 -18.08 18.42
C GLY A 143 0.88 -16.97 19.46
N ASP A 144 0.21 -17.31 20.57
CA ASP A 144 -0.22 -16.40 21.66
C ASP A 144 0.93 -15.86 22.53
N ASP A 145 2.19 -16.25 22.27
CA ASP A 145 3.35 -15.84 23.05
C ASP A 145 4.20 -14.82 22.25
N VAL A 146 4.37 -13.63 22.84
CA VAL A 146 5.20 -12.54 22.31
C VAL A 146 6.54 -12.56 23.02
N ASP A 147 7.55 -13.18 22.42
CA ASP A 147 8.93 -13.09 22.91
C ASP A 147 9.68 -11.93 22.24
N GLU A 148 10.25 -11.06 23.08
CA GLU A 148 11.10 -9.93 22.69
C GLU A 148 12.42 -10.46 22.10
N VAL A 149 12.67 -10.20 20.81
CA VAL A 149 13.95 -10.58 20.18
C VAL A 149 14.92 -9.42 20.36
N GLY A 150 15.88 -9.59 21.28
CA GLY A 150 16.97 -8.65 21.52
C GLY A 150 17.84 -8.42 20.28
N VAL A 151 18.42 -7.21 20.24
CA VAL A 151 19.27 -6.63 19.19
C VAL A 151 20.48 -7.51 18.85
#